data_AF-A0A835I1F1-F1
#
_entry.id   AF-A0A835I1F1-F1
#
_cell.length_a   1.000
_cell.length_b   1.000
_cell.length_c   1.000
_cell.angle_alpha   90.00
_cell.angle_beta   90.00
_cell.angle_gamma   90.00
#
_symmetry.space_group_name_H-M   'P 1'
#
loop_
_entity.id
_entity.type
_entity.pdbx_description
1 polymer ?
#
loop_
_entity_poly.entity_id
_entity_poly.type
_entity_poly.pdbx_seq_one_letter_code
_entity_poly.pdbx_strand_id
1 'polypeptide(L)'
;MTGLSMVIPHSLSVHNANNKRSGFIKKENLQIKSMRAVVQRVASASVEVEGRMVSEIGPGLLVLVGLHESDVESDADYICRKVLNMRLFSNDKTGKAWDQNVMQRDYGVLLVSQFTLFGVLKGNKPDFHVAMPPQKAKPFYESLVEKFRQSYNPDSIKGTINQKYLSCIPFSMFVSIRLSLLCSF
;
A
#
# COMPACT_ATOMS: atom_id res chain seq x y z
N MET A 1 -20.70 69.38 13.59
CA MET A 1 -19.97 69.51 14.88
C MET A 1 -21.06 69.50 15.95
N THR A 2 -21.36 68.43 16.66
CA THR A 2 -20.62 67.54 17.58
C THR A 2 -21.23 66.12 17.42
N GLY A 3 -20.53 65.00 17.51
CA GLY A 3 -19.84 64.44 18.68
C GLY A 3 -20.46 63.05 18.98
N LEU A 4 -19.61 62.01 18.90
CA LEU A 4 -19.73 60.58 19.23
C LEU A 4 -20.93 60.06 20.04
N SER A 5 -21.39 58.84 19.74
CA SER A 5 -21.31 57.72 20.70
C SER A 5 -21.49 56.35 20.04
N MET A 6 -20.89 55.34 20.67
CA MET A 6 -20.65 53.98 20.25
C MET A 6 -21.41 53.01 21.18
N VAL A 7 -21.79 51.83 20.65
CA VAL A 7 -22.24 50.57 21.34
C VAL A 7 -23.62 50.68 22.02
N ILE A 8 -24.60 49.76 21.89
CA ILE A 8 -24.69 48.30 22.16
C ILE A 8 -25.96 47.76 21.47
N PRO A 9 -26.06 46.46 21.12
CA PRO A 9 -27.28 45.75 21.50
C PRO A 9 -27.02 44.43 22.23
N HIS A 10 -27.72 44.30 23.35
CA HIS A 10 -27.83 43.11 24.19
C HIS A 10 -29.09 42.34 23.76
N SER A 11 -28.90 41.03 23.54
CA SER A 11 -29.85 39.91 23.52
C SER A 11 -31.36 40.15 23.35
N LEU A 12 -31.96 39.40 22.42
CA LEU A 12 -33.21 38.65 22.65
C LEU A 12 -33.24 37.37 21.79
N SER A 13 -33.13 36.22 22.47
CA SER A 13 -33.68 34.88 22.21
C SER A 13 -34.99 34.87 21.37
N VAL A 14 -35.44 33.85 20.62
CA VAL A 14 -35.20 32.39 20.63
C VAL A 14 -35.96 31.75 19.44
N HIS A 15 -35.46 30.60 18.97
CA HIS A 15 -36.12 29.51 18.20
C HIS A 15 -36.51 29.72 16.72
N ASN A 16 -35.83 28.94 15.84
CA ASN A 16 -36.51 27.85 15.16
C ASN A 16 -35.50 26.75 14.78
N ALA A 17 -35.68 25.55 15.33
CA ALA A 17 -34.97 24.34 14.94
C ALA A 17 -35.86 23.54 14.00
N ASN A 18 -35.37 23.22 12.80
CA ASN A 18 -35.77 22.13 11.90
C ASN A 18 -35.28 22.49 10.48
N ASN A 19 -34.80 21.61 9.61
CA ASN A 19 -34.49 20.19 9.64
C ASN A 19 -33.66 19.93 8.37
N LYS A 20 -32.74 18.98 8.47
CA LYS A 20 -31.90 18.40 7.43
C LYS A 20 -32.67 18.14 6.13
N ARG A 21 -32.01 18.25 4.97
CA ARG A 21 -32.02 17.20 3.93
C ARG A 21 -30.93 17.39 2.87
N SER A 22 -30.03 16.40 2.87
CA SER A 22 -29.54 15.70 1.69
C SER A 22 -28.65 16.47 0.71
N GLY A 23 -27.41 16.75 1.14
CA GLY A 23 -26.31 16.83 0.21
C GLY A 23 -26.00 15.44 -0.34
N PHE A 24 -26.49 15.14 -1.54
CA PHE A 24 -25.99 14.02 -2.34
C PHE A 24 -24.51 14.30 -2.64
N ILE A 25 -23.61 13.69 -1.89
CA ILE A 25 -22.20 13.65 -2.27
C ILE A 25 -22.14 12.82 -3.55
N LYS A 26 -21.87 13.49 -4.69
CA LYS A 26 -21.51 12.82 -5.94
C LYS A 26 -20.36 11.88 -5.61
N LYS A 27 -20.61 10.58 -5.76
CA LYS A 27 -19.59 9.54 -5.69
C LYS A 27 -18.70 9.76 -6.92
N GLU A 28 -17.68 10.61 -6.78
CA GLU A 28 -16.69 10.78 -7.83
C GLU A 28 -16.13 9.40 -8.15
N ASN A 29 -16.11 9.05 -9.43
CA ASN A 29 -15.38 7.91 -9.94
C ASN A 29 -13.92 8.10 -9.50
N LEU A 30 -13.54 7.47 -8.39
CA LEU A 30 -12.16 7.31 -7.96
C LEU A 30 -11.48 6.45 -9.04
N GLN A 31 -11.05 7.09 -10.13
CA GLN A 31 -10.09 6.48 -11.03
C GLN A 31 -8.90 6.10 -10.18
N ILE A 32 -8.64 4.80 -10.12
CA ILE A 32 -7.49 4.22 -9.47
C ILE A 32 -6.28 4.69 -10.28
N LYS A 33 -5.56 5.71 -9.79
CA LYS A 33 -4.45 6.37 -10.51
C LYS A 33 -3.08 6.14 -9.90
N SER A 34 -2.99 5.39 -8.80
CA SER A 34 -1.76 5.31 -8.01
C SER A 34 -1.35 3.87 -7.75
N MET A 35 -0.05 3.71 -7.52
CA MET A 35 0.62 2.53 -6.99
C MET A 35 -0.19 1.86 -5.89
N ARG A 36 -0.23 0.53 -5.92
CA ARG A 36 -0.95 -0.30 -4.95
C ARG A 36 0.01 -1.20 -4.21
N ALA A 37 -0.23 -1.40 -2.92
CA ALA A 37 0.52 -2.35 -2.13
C ALA A 37 -0.42 -3.14 -1.21
N VAL A 38 -0.37 -4.47 -1.30
CA VAL A 38 -0.98 -5.35 -0.29
C VAL A 38 0.12 -5.77 0.68
N VAL A 39 -0.07 -5.48 1.97
CA VAL A 39 0.98 -5.68 2.99
C VAL A 39 0.53 -6.71 4.01
N GLN A 40 1.18 -7.86 3.98
CA GLN A 40 0.83 -8.99 4.83
C GLN A 40 1.88 -9.16 5.90
N ARG A 41 1.44 -9.29 7.15
CA ARG A 41 2.32 -9.68 8.25
C ARG A 41 2.49 -11.20 8.21
N VAL A 42 3.74 -11.63 8.13
CA VAL A 42 4.09 -13.04 7.92
C VAL A 42 5.02 -13.53 9.02
N ALA A 43 4.86 -14.79 9.42
CA ALA A 43 5.85 -15.48 10.23
C ALA A 43 7.04 -15.94 9.38
N SER A 44 6.78 -16.23 8.11
CA SER A 44 7.75 -16.48 7.05
C SER A 44 7.06 -16.34 5.69
N ALA A 45 7.83 -15.99 4.66
CA ALA A 45 7.36 -16.01 3.28
C ALA A 45 8.47 -16.42 2.32
N SER A 46 8.12 -17.16 1.27
CA SER A 46 9.05 -17.54 0.21
C SER A 46 8.39 -17.46 -1.17
N VAL A 47 9.23 -17.25 -2.19
CA VAL A 47 8.85 -17.31 -3.60
C VAL A 47 9.57 -18.45 -4.26
N GLU A 48 8.80 -19.32 -4.90
CA GLU A 48 9.31 -20.43 -5.70
C GLU A 48 8.93 -20.26 -7.17
N VAL A 49 9.87 -20.60 -8.04
CA VAL A 49 9.72 -20.59 -9.50
C VAL A 49 10.19 -21.94 -10.03
N GLU A 50 9.31 -22.68 -10.71
CA GLU A 50 9.58 -24.06 -11.17
C GLU A 50 10.05 -25.00 -10.03
N GLY A 51 9.47 -24.86 -8.84
CA GLY A 51 9.84 -25.66 -7.67
C GLY A 51 11.23 -25.34 -7.09
N ARG A 52 11.86 -24.24 -7.51
CA ARG A 52 13.10 -23.74 -6.92
C ARG A 52 12.83 -22.47 -6.14
N MET A 53 13.31 -22.44 -4.91
CA MET A 53 13.23 -21.24 -4.07
C MET A 53 14.13 -20.15 -4.62
N VAL A 54 13.53 -19.01 -4.94
CA VAL A 54 14.21 -17.82 -5.48
C VAL A 54 14.48 -16.80 -4.39
N SER A 55 13.58 -16.70 -3.41
CA SER A 55 13.70 -15.77 -2.30
C SER A 55 12.92 -16.26 -1.09
N GLU A 56 13.41 -15.94 0.10
CA GLU A 56 12.72 -16.21 1.36
C GLU A 56 13.02 -15.14 2.42
N ILE A 57 12.10 -15.00 3.37
CA ILE A 57 12.25 -14.23 4.59
C ILE A 57 11.68 -15.01 5.77
N GLY A 58 12.26 -14.77 6.95
CA GLY A 58 11.67 -15.15 8.24
C GLY A 58 10.51 -14.22 8.63
N PRO A 59 10.34 -13.91 9.93
CA PRO A 59 9.31 -12.99 10.38
C PRO A 59 9.43 -11.63 9.69
N GLY A 60 8.30 -11.05 9.29
CA GLY A 60 8.30 -9.74 8.65
C GLY A 60 7.09 -9.43 7.79
N LEU A 61 7.33 -8.79 6.65
CA LEU A 61 6.31 -8.31 5.73
C LEU A 61 6.47 -8.92 4.33
N LEU A 62 5.39 -9.52 3.82
CA LEU A 62 5.25 -9.77 2.39
C LEU A 62 4.47 -8.61 1.77
N VAL A 63 5.02 -8.02 0.72
CA VAL A 63 4.48 -6.82 0.08
C VAL A 63 4.28 -7.10 -1.40
N LEU A 64 3.01 -7.25 -1.80
CA LEU A 64 2.64 -7.36 -3.21
C LEU A 64 2.49 -5.94 -3.77
N VAL A 65 3.31 -5.57 -4.75
CA VAL A 65 3.36 -4.21 -5.30
C VAL A 65 2.79 -4.18 -6.71
N GLY A 66 1.72 -3.43 -6.91
CA GLY A 66 1.19 -3.10 -8.23
C GLY A 66 1.72 -1.74 -8.65
N LEU A 67 2.30 -1.66 -9.85
CA LEU A 67 2.68 -0.42 -10.51
C LEU A 67 1.62 0.00 -11.54
N HIS A 68 1.15 1.24 -11.46
CA HIS A 68 0.26 1.90 -12.41
C HIS A 68 1.06 2.60 -13.52
N GLU A 69 0.50 2.73 -14.72
CA GLU A 69 1.22 3.34 -15.85
C GLU A 69 1.65 4.81 -15.63
N SER A 70 0.96 5.51 -14.73
CA SER A 70 1.22 6.90 -14.37
C SER A 70 2.01 7.08 -13.08
N ASP A 71 2.50 5.99 -12.48
CA ASP A 71 3.30 6.08 -11.25
C ASP A 71 4.61 6.83 -11.51
N VAL A 72 4.98 7.65 -10.54
CA VAL A 72 6.22 8.43 -10.52
C VAL A 72 7.03 8.11 -9.27
N GLU A 73 8.26 8.61 -9.24
CA GLU A 73 9.20 8.33 -8.14
C GLU A 73 8.66 8.69 -6.75
N SER A 74 7.84 9.76 -6.65
CA SER A 74 7.23 10.15 -5.37
C SER A 74 6.22 9.12 -4.84
N ASP A 75 5.59 8.32 -5.71
CA ASP A 75 4.70 7.23 -5.30
C ASP A 75 5.52 6.09 -4.68
N ALA A 76 6.68 5.78 -5.27
CA ALA A 76 7.64 4.81 -4.73
C ALA A 76 8.17 5.24 -3.37
N ASP A 77 8.52 6.52 -3.20
CA ASP A 77 8.95 7.09 -1.92
C ASP A 77 7.85 7.01 -0.86
N TYR A 78 6.60 7.31 -1.25
CA TYR A 78 5.45 7.22 -0.38
C TYR A 78 5.21 5.79 0.11
N ILE A 79 5.19 4.81 -0.80
CA ILE A 79 4.99 3.40 -0.46
C ILE A 79 6.14 2.88 0.40
N CYS A 80 7.39 3.15 0.03
CA CYS A 80 8.56 2.76 0.83
C CYS A 80 8.44 3.25 2.28
N ARG A 81 8.21 4.55 2.46
CA ARG A 81 8.05 5.16 3.78
C ARG A 81 6.86 4.58 4.54
N LYS A 82 5.72 4.38 3.88
CA LYS A 82 4.52 3.83 4.53
C LYS A 82 4.74 2.39 4.98
N VAL A 83 5.27 1.54 4.13
CA VAL A 83 5.52 0.12 4.43
C VAL A 83 6.48 -0.02 5.61
N LEU A 84 7.63 0.66 5.57
CA LEU A 84 8.65 0.52 6.60
C LEU A 84 8.21 1.06 7.97
N ASN A 85 7.34 2.08 7.99
CA ASN A 85 6.89 2.72 9.23
C ASN A 85 5.56 2.17 9.78
N MET A 86 4.91 1.24 9.08
CA MET A 86 3.65 0.66 9.52
C MET A 86 3.84 -0.18 10.80
N ARG A 87 3.05 0.14 11.83
CA ARG A 87 3.13 -0.47 13.16
C ARG A 87 2.29 -1.75 13.24
N LEU A 88 2.76 -2.81 12.59
CA LEU A 88 2.03 -4.09 12.45
C LEU A 88 2.45 -5.15 13.48
N PHE A 89 3.47 -4.87 14.28
CA PHE A 89 4.02 -5.85 15.23
C PHE A 89 3.73 -5.48 16.67
N SER A 90 3.59 -6.52 17.49
CA SER A 90 3.40 -6.35 18.92
C SER A 90 4.67 -5.86 19.59
N ASN A 91 4.51 -5.13 20.67
CA ASN A 91 5.59 -4.77 21.56
C ASN A 91 5.66 -5.76 22.73
N ASP A 92 6.69 -6.59 22.76
CA ASP A 92 6.84 -7.64 23.78
C ASP A 92 6.96 -7.08 25.20
N LYS A 93 7.45 -5.83 25.36
CA LYS A 93 7.59 -5.18 26.68
C LYS A 93 6.28 -4.60 27.19
N THR A 94 5.44 -4.08 26.30
CA THR A 94 4.20 -3.36 26.69
C THR A 94 2.93 -4.14 26.41
N GLY A 95 3.00 -5.25 25.68
CA GLY A 95 1.86 -6.07 25.26
C GLY A 95 0.97 -5.45 24.18
N LYS A 96 1.28 -4.23 23.70
CA LYS A 96 0.47 -3.56 22.66
C LYS A 96 0.61 -4.26 21.31
N ALA A 97 -0.52 -4.62 20.68
CA ALA A 97 -0.54 -5.42 19.45
C ALA A 97 -0.12 -4.67 18.17
N TRP A 98 -0.34 -3.35 18.10
CA TRP A 98 -0.10 -2.51 16.91
C TRP A 98 0.87 -1.37 17.24
N ASP A 99 2.13 -1.69 17.50
CA ASP A 99 3.05 -0.75 18.15
C ASP A 99 4.45 -0.69 17.54
N GLN A 100 4.96 -1.78 16.99
CA GLN A 100 6.29 -1.82 16.40
C GLN A 100 6.20 -1.96 14.88
N ASN A 101 7.08 -1.27 14.17
CA ASN A 101 7.24 -1.43 12.73
C ASN A 101 8.29 -2.52 12.40
N VAL A 102 8.45 -2.83 11.11
CA VAL A 102 9.34 -3.91 10.66
C VAL A 102 10.80 -3.65 11.02
N MET A 103 11.23 -2.38 10.96
CA MET A 103 12.60 -1.97 11.27
C MET A 103 12.91 -2.12 12.76
N GLN A 104 11.96 -1.74 13.63
CA GLN A 104 12.11 -1.86 15.09
C GLN A 104 12.19 -3.31 15.57
N ARG A 105 11.67 -4.26 14.79
CA ARG A 105 11.72 -5.69 15.08
C ARG A 105 12.90 -6.41 14.43
N ASP A 106 13.66 -5.69 13.61
CA ASP A 106 14.70 -6.24 12.74
C ASP A 106 14.21 -7.42 11.87
N TYR A 107 13.07 -7.21 11.22
CA TYR A 107 12.37 -8.24 10.44
C TYR A 107 12.55 -8.05 8.94
N GLY A 108 12.30 -9.12 8.19
CA GLY A 108 12.46 -9.13 6.73
C GLY A 108 11.33 -8.43 5.99
N VAL A 109 11.62 -7.91 4.80
CA VAL A 109 10.61 -7.43 3.84
C VAL A 109 10.83 -8.14 2.51
N LEU A 110 9.81 -8.83 2.03
CA LEU A 110 9.79 -9.49 0.73
C LEU A 110 8.84 -8.73 -0.19
N LEU A 111 9.42 -8.02 -1.15
CA LEU A 111 8.68 -7.32 -2.21
C LEU A 111 8.46 -8.28 -3.37
N VAL A 112 7.21 -8.36 -3.87
CA VAL A 112 6.86 -9.14 -5.06
C VAL A 112 6.05 -8.25 -6.01
N SER A 113 6.52 -8.09 -7.25
CA SER A 113 5.77 -7.33 -8.25
C SER A 113 4.45 -8.04 -8.59
N GLN A 114 3.30 -7.36 -8.48
CA GLN A 114 1.96 -7.95 -8.63
C GLN A 114 1.04 -7.04 -9.48
N PHE A 115 1.14 -7.14 -10.80
CA PHE A 115 0.31 -6.36 -11.73
C PHE A 115 -1.20 -6.65 -11.61
N THR A 116 -1.57 -7.84 -11.11
CA THR A 116 -2.98 -8.22 -10.97
C THR A 116 -3.75 -7.39 -9.96
N LEU A 117 -3.05 -6.61 -9.11
CA LEU A 117 -3.69 -5.64 -8.22
C LEU A 117 -4.46 -4.55 -8.99
N PHE A 118 -4.21 -4.40 -10.29
CA PHE A 118 -4.96 -3.52 -11.19
C PHE A 118 -5.99 -4.27 -12.06
N GLY A 119 -6.35 -5.50 -11.70
CA GLY A 119 -7.39 -6.25 -12.38
C GLY A 119 -8.74 -5.55 -12.29
N VAL A 120 -9.29 -5.18 -13.44
CA VAL A 120 -10.67 -4.73 -13.62
C VAL A 120 -11.43 -5.85 -14.33
N LEU A 121 -12.61 -6.20 -13.84
CA LEU A 121 -13.44 -7.22 -14.47
C LEU A 121 -14.29 -6.58 -15.58
N LYS A 122 -14.07 -7.01 -16.83
CA LYS A 122 -14.98 -6.78 -17.96
C LYS A 122 -15.84 -8.03 -18.13
N GLY A 123 -17.00 -8.04 -17.47
CA GLY A 123 -17.77 -9.27 -17.26
C GLY A 123 -17.01 -10.21 -16.32
N ASN A 124 -16.69 -11.43 -16.78
CA ASN A 124 -15.88 -12.39 -16.03
C ASN A 124 -14.40 -12.40 -16.46
N LYS A 125 -14.02 -11.56 -17.42
CA LYS A 125 -12.63 -11.50 -17.93
C LYS A 125 -11.86 -10.43 -17.16
N PRO A 126 -10.71 -10.76 -16.55
CA PRO A 126 -9.83 -9.77 -15.97
C PRO A 126 -9.11 -8.97 -17.07
N ASP A 127 -9.06 -7.67 -16.88
CA ASP A 127 -8.38 -6.68 -17.71
C ASP A 127 -7.38 -5.89 -16.84
N PHE A 128 -6.15 -5.74 -17.33
CA PHE A 128 -5.04 -5.12 -16.60
C PHE A 128 -4.47 -3.91 -17.36
N HIS A 129 -5.23 -3.30 -18.27
CA HIS A 129 -4.77 -2.20 -19.13
C HIS A 129 -4.17 -0.99 -18.38
N VAL A 130 -4.56 -0.76 -17.12
CA VAL A 130 -4.05 0.36 -16.31
C VAL A 130 -2.73 0.03 -15.58
N ALA A 131 -2.30 -1.24 -15.59
CA ALA A 131 -1.03 -1.63 -15.01
C ALA A 131 0.14 -1.12 -15.87
N MET A 132 1.25 -0.77 -15.23
CA MET A 132 2.45 -0.34 -15.93
C MET A 132 2.94 -1.43 -16.90
N PRO A 133 3.25 -1.10 -18.17
CA PRO A 133 3.75 -2.06 -19.13
C PRO A 133 5.09 -2.69 -18.68
N PRO A 134 5.38 -3.95 -19.03
CA PRO A 134 6.51 -4.71 -18.48
C PRO A 134 7.87 -4.04 -18.66
N GLN A 135 8.06 -3.39 -19.81
CA GLN A 135 9.30 -2.71 -20.18
C GLN A 135 9.60 -1.52 -19.26
N LYS A 136 8.56 -0.85 -18.75
CA LYS A 136 8.67 0.24 -17.77
C LYS A 136 8.62 -0.29 -16.33
N ALA A 137 7.79 -1.30 -16.08
CA ALA A 137 7.58 -1.88 -14.75
C ALA A 137 8.84 -2.50 -14.17
N LYS A 138 9.65 -3.19 -14.98
CA LYS A 138 10.89 -3.81 -14.49
C LYS A 138 11.88 -2.79 -13.89
N PRO A 139 12.37 -1.77 -14.64
CA PRO A 139 13.31 -0.81 -14.08
C PRO A 139 12.68 0.03 -12.95
N PHE A 140 11.39 0.33 -13.03
CA PHE A 140 10.69 1.05 -11.96
C PHE A 140 10.65 0.22 -10.66
N TYR A 141 10.32 -1.06 -10.76
CA TYR A 141 10.33 -1.97 -9.62
C TYR A 141 11.73 -2.16 -9.03
N GLU A 142 12.76 -2.26 -9.87
CA GLU A 142 14.15 -2.33 -9.41
C GLU A 142 14.55 -1.08 -8.62
N SER A 143 14.17 0.12 -9.12
CA SER A 143 14.33 1.38 -8.38
C SER A 143 13.61 1.35 -7.03
N LEU A 144 12.35 0.87 -7.00
CA LEU A 144 11.59 0.73 -5.77
C LEU A 144 12.29 -0.18 -4.75
N VAL A 145 12.78 -1.35 -5.17
CA VAL A 145 13.50 -2.27 -4.27
C VAL A 145 14.75 -1.61 -3.71
N GLU A 146 15.47 -0.86 -4.54
CA GLU A 146 16.67 -0.14 -4.11
C GLU A 146 16.36 0.95 -3.08
N LYS A 147 15.24 1.67 -3.21
CA LYS A 147 14.78 2.62 -2.18
C LYS A 147 14.55 1.95 -0.83
N PHE A 148 13.96 0.76 -0.83
CA PHE A 148 13.76 -0.01 0.41
C PHE A 148 15.10 -0.40 1.04
N ARG A 149 16.08 -0.82 0.24
CA ARG A 149 17.43 -1.16 0.71
C ARG A 149 18.14 0.05 1.31
N GLN A 150 18.01 1.22 0.70
CA GLN A 150 18.61 2.47 1.19
C GLN A 150 17.94 2.99 2.46
N SER A 151 16.63 2.75 2.63
CA SER A 151 15.85 3.25 3.76
C SER A 151 15.87 2.33 4.99
N TYR A 152 16.40 1.13 4.87
CA TYR A 152 16.49 0.13 5.94
C TYR A 152 17.83 -0.65 5.84
N ASN A 153 17.85 -1.93 6.22
CA ASN A 153 18.99 -2.83 6.08
C ASN A 153 18.89 -3.59 4.74
N PRO A 154 19.86 -3.46 3.82
CA PRO A 154 19.86 -4.17 2.55
C PRO A 154 19.70 -5.69 2.67
N ASP A 155 20.23 -6.30 3.73
CA ASP A 155 20.18 -7.75 3.92
C ASP A 155 18.75 -8.24 4.27
N SER A 156 17.99 -7.38 4.94
CA SER A 156 16.59 -7.62 5.34
C SER A 156 15.59 -7.36 4.21
N ILE A 157 16.02 -6.77 3.08
CA ILE A 157 15.16 -6.50 1.93
C ILE A 157 15.40 -7.53 0.82
N LYS A 158 14.36 -8.29 0.48
CA LYS A 158 14.34 -9.19 -0.68
C LYS A 158 13.33 -8.69 -1.70
N GLY A 159 13.73 -8.64 -2.97
CA GLY A 159 12.87 -8.26 -4.09
C GLY A 159 12.83 -9.38 -5.12
N THR A 160 11.64 -9.76 -5.57
CA THR A 160 11.44 -10.74 -6.66
C THR A 160 10.53 -10.17 -7.73
N ILE A 161 11.04 -10.13 -8.97
CA ILE A 161 10.24 -9.74 -10.13
C ILE A 161 9.42 -10.95 -10.59
N ASN A 162 8.13 -10.74 -10.81
CA ASN A 162 7.29 -11.67 -11.57
C ASN A 162 7.76 -11.67 -13.04
N GLN A 163 8.66 -12.60 -13.38
CA GLN A 163 9.50 -12.53 -14.57
C GLN A 163 8.76 -12.78 -15.90
N LYS A 164 7.48 -13.15 -15.89
CA LYS A 164 6.70 -13.45 -17.10
C LYS A 164 5.41 -12.63 -17.19
N TYR A 165 5.57 -11.39 -17.62
CA TYR A 165 4.47 -10.54 -18.10
C TYR A 165 3.92 -10.97 -19.49
N LEU A 166 4.57 -11.90 -20.20
CA LEU A 166 4.37 -12.07 -21.65
C LEU A 166 4.05 -13.49 -22.14
N SER A 167 3.82 -14.47 -21.26
CA SER A 167 3.47 -15.82 -21.73
C SER A 167 2.34 -16.42 -20.91
N CYS A 168 1.16 -16.51 -21.52
CA CYS A 168 0.09 -17.43 -21.13
C CYS A 168 0.61 -18.87 -21.24
N ILE A 169 1.34 -19.33 -20.23
CA ILE A 169 1.71 -20.73 -20.00
C ILE A 169 1.43 -20.96 -18.50
N PRO A 170 0.90 -22.12 -18.07
CA PRO A 170 0.64 -22.39 -16.65
C PRO A 170 1.98 -22.47 -15.91
N PHE A 171 2.48 -21.34 -15.47
CA PHE A 171 3.67 -21.25 -14.66
C PHE A 171 3.24 -20.95 -13.25
N SER A 172 3.46 -21.92 -12.37
CA SER A 172 3.07 -21.80 -10.98
C SER A 172 4.18 -21.06 -10.23
N MET A 173 4.00 -19.75 -10.05
CA MET A 173 4.70 -19.05 -8.98
C MET A 173 3.93 -19.30 -7.70
N PHE A 174 4.56 -19.98 -6.76
CA PHE A 174 4.00 -20.17 -5.43
C PHE A 174 4.61 -19.13 -4.51
N VAL A 175 3.75 -18.28 -3.94
CA VAL A 175 4.11 -17.45 -2.79
C VAL A 175 3.63 -18.20 -1.57
N SER A 176 4.55 -18.87 -0.88
CA SER A 176 4.24 -19.58 0.35
C SER A 176 4.18 -18.57 1.49
N ILE A 177 3.04 -18.50 2.17
CA ILE A 177 2.82 -17.55 3.26
C ILE A 177 2.43 -18.32 4.51
N ARG A 178 3.24 -18.19 5.57
CA ARG A 178 2.82 -18.61 6.90
C ARG A 178 2.23 -17.39 7.60
N LEU A 179 0.90 -17.27 7.54
CA LEU A 179 0.17 -16.08 8.00
C LEU A 179 0.26 -15.90 9.51
N SER A 180 0.34 -14.63 9.90
CA SER A 180 0.04 -14.18 11.26
C SER A 180 -1.02 -13.08 11.33
N LEU A 181 -1.39 -12.38 10.24
CA LEU A 181 -2.63 -11.57 10.02
C LEU A 181 -2.53 -10.77 8.69
N LEU A 182 -3.65 -10.41 8.05
CA LEU A 182 -3.71 -9.69 6.75
C LEU A 182 -4.16 -8.22 6.93
N CYS A 183 -3.45 -7.26 6.33
CA CYS A 183 -3.91 -5.88 6.16
C CYS A 183 -3.83 -5.48 4.67
N SER A 184 -4.84 -4.79 4.16
CA SER A 184 -4.84 -4.24 2.79
C SER A 184 -5.02 -2.72 2.88
N PHE A 185 -4.21 -1.95 2.14
CA PHE A 185 -4.28 -0.48 2.08
C PHE A 185 -4.47 0.00 0.64
#